data_AF-A0A645CZL5-F1
#
_entry.id   AF-A0A645CZL5-F1
#
_cell.length_a   1.000
_cell.length_b   1.000
_cell.length_c   1.000
_cell.angle_alpha   90.00
_cell.angle_beta   90.00
_cell.angle_gamma   90.00
#
_symmetry.space_group_name_H-M   'P 1'
#
loop_
_entity.id
_entity.type
_entity.pdbx_description
1 polymer ?
#
loop_
_entity_poly.entity_id
_entity_poly.type
_entity_poly.pdbx_seq_one_letter_code
_entity_poly.pdbx_strand_id
1 'polypeptide(L)' 'MNPTRAESVFDAGGNQRVSATEDISVPADWIGESVEVFLGFITADGKEVANSVYLGSVTVA' A
#
# COMPACT_ATOMS: atom_id res chain seq x y z
N MET A 1 5.95 0.91 -2.18
CA MET A 1 7.07 0.81 -3.14
C MET A 1 8.37 0.74 -2.36
N ASN A 2 9.24 -0.22 -2.68
CA ASN A 2 10.59 -0.30 -2.18
C ASN A 2 11.56 0.26 -3.25
N PRO A 3 12.14 1.46 -3.07
CA PRO A 3 13.03 2.06 -4.07
C PRO A 3 14.38 1.34 -4.20
N THR A 4 14.88 0.71 -3.13
CA THR A 4 16.15 -0.03 -3.14
C THR A 4 16.08 -1.23 -4.07
N ARG A 5 14.91 -1.87 -4.11
CA ARG A 5 14.65 -3.08 -4.90
C ARG A 5 13.94 -2.80 -6.23
N ALA A 6 13.39 -1.61 -6.40
CA ALA A 6 12.47 -1.26 -7.48
C ALA A 6 11.23 -2.18 -7.54
N GLU A 7 10.73 -2.59 -6.38
CA GLU A 7 9.59 -3.50 -6.24
C GLU A 7 8.40 -2.82 -5.56
N SER A 8 7.19 -3.33 -5.82
CA SER A 8 5.97 -2.84 -5.18
C SER A 8 5.01 -3.98 -4.89
N VAL A 9 4.45 -3.98 -3.68
CA VAL A 9 3.26 -4.76 -3.34
C VAL A 9 2.09 -3.81 -3.28
N PHE A 10 0.94 -4.23 -3.81
CA PHE A 10 -0.31 -3.48 -3.74
C PHE A 10 -1.48 -4.46 -3.55
N ASP A 11 -2.51 -3.99 -2.86
CA ASP A 11 -3.81 -4.67 -2.78
C ASP A 11 -4.88 -3.74 -3.35
N ALA A 12 -5.60 -4.21 -4.37
CA ALA A 12 -6.69 -3.48 -5.01
C ALA A 12 -8.08 -3.84 -4.44
N GLY A 13 -8.15 -4.87 -3.57
CA GLY A 13 -9.37 -5.40 -2.97
C GLY A 13 -9.35 -5.38 -1.44
N GLY A 14 -8.57 -4.48 -0.85
CA GLY A 14 -8.45 -4.32 0.61
C GLY A 14 -9.73 -3.87 1.30
N ASN A 15 -9.63 -3.52 2.57
CA ASN A 15 -10.76 -3.17 3.41
C ASN A 15 -11.55 -1.94 2.91
N GLN A 16 -12.83 -1.90 3.29
CA GLN A 16 -13.65 -0.71 3.07
C GLN A 16 -13.14 0.47 3.90
N ARG A 17 -13.36 1.69 3.40
CA ARG A 17 -12.98 2.94 4.10
C ARG A 17 -13.47 3.00 5.56
N VAL A 18 -14.65 2.43 5.84
CA VAL A 18 -15.26 2.40 7.18
C VAL A 18 -14.50 1.52 8.18
N SER A 19 -13.67 0.59 7.71
CA SER A 19 -12.81 -0.23 8.58
C SER A 19 -11.67 0.58 9.21
N ALA A 20 -11.31 1.73 8.63
CA ALA A 20 -10.25 2.63 9.07
C ALA A 20 -8.82 2.06 9.11
N THR A 21 -8.64 0.76 8.91
CA THR A 21 -7.34 0.07 8.90
C THR A 21 -7.25 -0.90 7.74
N GLU A 22 -6.02 -1.12 7.27
CA GLU A 22 -5.67 -2.09 6.24
C GLU A 22 -4.32 -2.71 6.55
N ASP A 23 -4.19 -4.03 6.36
CA ASP A 23 -2.95 -4.78 6.56
C ASP A 23 -2.43 -5.26 5.21
N ILE A 24 -1.20 -4.92 4.88
CA ILE A 24 -0.53 -5.39 3.65
C ILE A 24 0.67 -6.26 4.03
N SER A 25 0.71 -7.48 3.49
CA SER A 25 1.88 -8.36 3.68
C SER A 25 3.00 -7.96 2.73
N VAL A 26 4.16 -7.66 3.28
CA VAL A 26 5.38 -7.38 2.50
C VAL A 26 6.34 -8.57 2.57
N PRO A 27 7.20 -8.78 1.55
CA PRO A 27 8.23 -9.81 1.58
C PRO A 27 9.14 -9.69 2.80
N ALA A 28 9.45 -10.82 3.44
CA ALA A 28 10.25 -10.85 4.68
C ALA A 28 11.70 -10.37 4.48
N ASP A 29 12.20 -10.42 3.25
CA ASP A 29 13.52 -9.90 2.92
C ASP A 29 13.57 -8.37 2.84
N TRP A 30 12.42 -7.67 2.92
CA TRP A 30 12.38 -6.20 3.02
C TRP A 30 12.57 -5.67 4.44
N ILE A 31 12.69 -6.55 5.46
CA ILE A 31 12.90 -6.13 6.86
C ILE A 31 14.12 -5.21 6.97
N GLY A 32 13.95 -4.07 7.65
CA GLY A 32 14.96 -3.03 7.81
C GLY A 32 15.08 -2.07 6.62
N GLU A 33 14.39 -2.32 5.51
CA GLU A 33 14.37 -1.44 4.36
C GLU A 33 13.25 -0.39 4.48
N SER A 34 13.46 0.76 3.83
CA SER A 34 12.47 1.84 3.79
C SER A 34 11.56 1.67 2.57
N VAL A 35 10.26 1.73 2.80
CA VAL A 35 9.23 1.66 1.75
C VAL A 35 8.40 2.93 1.74
N GLU A 36 7.93 3.32 0.56
CA GLU A 36 6.98 4.39 0.34
C GLU A 36 5.56 3.85 0.29
N VAL A 37 4.65 4.45 1.06
CA VAL A 37 3.27 3.97 1.22
C VAL A 37 2.30 4.93 0.53
N PHE A 38 1.40 4.36 -0.27
CA PHE A 38 0.37 5.09 -1.01
C PHE A 38 -0.99 4.44 -0.73
N LEU A 39 -2.03 5.27 -0.59
CA LEU A 39 -3.40 4.83 -0.42
C LEU A 39 -4.27 5.38 -1.55
N GLY A 40 -5.00 4.50 -2.23
CA GLY A 40 -6.04 4.85 -3.19
C GLY A 40 -7.35 4.19 -2.81
N PHE A 41 -8.46 4.77 -3.26
CA PHE A 41 -9.78 4.15 -3.11
C PHE A 41 -10.30 3.77 -4.48
N ILE A 42 -10.83 2.55 -4.60
CA ILE A 42 -11.38 2.01 -5.84
C ILE A 42 -12.89 1.82 -5.65
N THR A 43 -13.69 2.08 -6.68
CA THR A 43 -15.11 1.74 -6.68
C THR A 43 -15.31 0.24 -6.47
N ALA A 44 -16.46 -0.15 -5.93
CA ALA A 44 -16.76 -1.56 -5.65
C ALA A 44 -16.72 -2.45 -6.90
N ASP A 45 -16.91 -1.88 -8.09
CA ASP A 45 -16.81 -2.59 -9.38
C ASP A 45 -15.39 -2.57 -9.98
N GLY A 46 -14.42 -2.00 -9.27
CA GLY A 46 -13.01 -1.97 -9.67
C GLY A 46 -12.67 -1.01 -10.81
N LYS A 47 -13.64 -0.21 -11.30
CA LYS A 47 -13.46 0.54 -12.55
C LYS A 47 -12.88 1.93 -12.38
N GLU A 48 -13.14 2.57 -11.24
CA GLU A 48 -12.70 3.94 -11.00
C GLU A 48 -11.82 3.99 -9.76
N VAL A 49 -10.65 4.61 -9.90
CA VAL A 49 -9.73 4.86 -8.82
C VAL A 49 -9.77 6.34 -8.50
N ALA A 50 -10.10 6.68 -7.25
CA ALA A 50 -10.01 8.04 -6.75
C ALA A 50 -8.54 8.47 -6.63
N ASN A 51 -8.31 9.76 -6.37
CA ASN A 51 -6.97 10.29 -6.15
C ASN A 51 -6.22 9.49 -5.08
N SER A 52 -5.02 9.04 -5.42
CA SER A 52 -4.10 8.44 -4.47
C SER A 52 -3.47 9.51 -3.57
N VAL A 53 -3.22 9.14 -2.32
CA VAL A 53 -2.55 9.96 -1.33
C VAL A 53 -1.27 9.26 -0.91
N TYR A 54 -0.16 9.99 -0.85
CA TYR A 54 1.08 9.51 -0.27
C TYR A 54 1.00 9.59 1.25
N LEU A 55 1.20 8.47 1.94
CA LEU A 55 1.11 8.36 3.40
C LEU A 55 2.47 8.56 4.08
N GLY A 56 3.57 8.41 3.36
CA GLY A 56 4.92 8.60 3.89
C GLY A 56 5.84 7.42 3.63
N SER A 57 7.05 7.52 4.19
CA SER A 57 8.04 6.45 4.19
C SER A 57 8.07 5.76 5.54
N VAL A 58 8.10 4.42 5.52
CA VAL A 58 8.09 3.58 6.72
C VAL A 58 9.21 2.55 6.59
N THR A 59 9.92 2.28 7.68
CA THR A 59 10.86 1.17 7.76
C THR A 59 10.09 -0.11 8.10
N VAL A 60 10.28 -1.16 7.31
CA VAL A 60 9.68 -2.47 7.57
C VAL A 60 10.32 -3.07 8.82
N ALA A 61 9.48 -3.43 9.80
CA ALA A 61 9.90 -4.01 11.08
C ALA A 61 9.93 -5.54 11.03
#